data_AF-A0A2K1LBN7-F1
#
_entry.id   AF-A0A2K1LBN7-F1
#
_cell.length_a   1.000
_cell.length_b   1.000
_cell.length_c   1.000
_cell.angle_alpha   90.00
_cell.angle_beta   90.00
_cell.angle_gamma   90.00
#
_symmetry.space_group_name_H-M   'P 1'
#
loop_
_entity.id
_entity.type
_entity.pdbx_description
1 polymer ?
#
loop_
_entity_poly.entity_id
_entity_poly.type
_entity_poly.pdbx_seq_one_letter_code
_entity_poly.pdbx_strand_id
1 'polypeptide(L)'
;MAVMVSLSRTQLLRLSSLQAPNVPNSRKVDICRLSVGKSRSRGGILRSSTLVAESRISGIARASSEQWGEGAMATATAGEVAAGVIVGAGRVGQAFEKMGGGRDIVVRRGETVPEDSAGPIFVCTRNDVLGTIVDATPASRRGDLVFIQNGMLEPWLESKGLGDATQVLVYFAVAKLGDPPLDGKTDTNPEGLTAATGKWAKATAARLHSAGLSCKVLDAEEFKKPMLEKLIWICAFMLVGARHPGATVGVVEKEHRKEVEDLINELAGAAEAEKQLKFDAGIVDRLCAYARSVAHFPTAVKEFEWRNGWFYEISRRALESGKSDPCPLHTAWLKEIGVVKS
;
A
#
# COMPACT_ATOMS: atom_id res chain seq x y z
N MET A 1 44.83 -11.53 17.31
CA MET A 1 45.57 -10.43 17.97
C MET A 1 44.94 -9.12 17.51
N ALA A 2 44.04 -8.57 18.32
CA ALA A 2 43.27 -7.38 17.99
C ALA A 2 44.06 -6.12 18.40
N VAL A 3 44.23 -5.17 17.48
CA VAL A 3 44.73 -3.83 17.81
C VAL A 3 43.54 -2.89 17.82
N MET A 4 43.13 -2.53 19.02
CA MET A 4 42.05 -1.60 19.32
C MET A 4 42.66 -0.20 19.42
N VAL A 5 42.38 0.68 18.46
CA VAL A 5 42.81 2.09 18.55
C VAL A 5 41.73 2.88 19.29
N SER A 6 42.09 3.33 20.49
CA SER A 6 41.31 4.24 21.32
C SER A 6 41.38 5.66 20.76
N LEU A 7 40.23 6.27 20.44
CA LEU A 7 40.12 7.69 20.13
C LEU A 7 39.62 8.45 21.37
N SER A 8 40.26 9.58 21.66
CA SER A 8 39.99 10.38 22.86
C SER A 8 38.75 11.27 22.71
N ARG A 9 38.09 11.54 23.84
CA ARG A 9 36.82 12.30 23.96
C ARG A 9 36.87 13.73 23.39
N THR A 10 38.05 14.25 23.06
CA THR A 10 38.26 15.59 22.51
C THR A 10 38.16 15.62 20.97
N GLN A 11 38.27 14.47 20.28
CA GLN A 11 38.09 14.39 18.83
C GLN A 11 36.62 14.23 18.40
N LEU A 12 35.72 13.87 19.32
CA LEU A 12 34.27 13.75 19.07
C LEU A 12 33.51 15.08 19.08
N LEU A 13 34.13 16.19 19.51
CA LEU A 13 33.47 17.50 19.66
C LEU A 13 33.78 18.50 18.53
N ARG A 14 34.47 18.08 17.45
CA ARG A 14 34.73 18.91 16.26
C ARG A 14 33.97 18.47 14.99
N LEU A 15 33.03 17.54 15.11
CA LEU A 15 32.15 17.13 13.99
C LEU A 15 30.72 17.73 14.07
N SER A 16 30.46 18.60 15.05
CA SER A 16 29.13 19.18 15.30
C SER A 16 28.94 20.62 14.79
N SER A 17 29.73 21.08 13.81
CA SER A 17 29.57 22.44 13.24
C SER A 17 29.82 22.52 11.73
N LEU A 18 29.08 21.72 10.96
CA LEU A 18 28.89 21.98 9.53
C LEU A 18 27.42 22.32 9.30
N GLN A 19 27.16 23.61 9.11
CA GLN A 19 25.87 24.18 8.73
C GLN A 19 25.43 23.60 7.38
N ALA A 20 24.20 23.11 7.33
CA ALA A 20 23.54 22.74 6.08
C ALA A 20 23.32 23.98 5.19
N PRO A 21 23.58 23.93 3.88
CA PRO A 21 23.29 25.04 3.00
C PRO A 21 21.78 25.22 2.79
N ASN A 22 21.33 26.47 2.92
CA ASN A 22 19.99 26.97 2.61
C ASN A 22 19.53 26.54 1.20
N VAL A 23 18.40 25.83 1.12
CA VAL A 23 17.69 25.58 -0.14
C VAL A 23 16.61 26.65 -0.32
N PRO A 24 16.57 27.39 -1.44
CA PRO A 24 15.58 28.44 -1.66
C PRO A 24 14.17 27.89 -1.87
N ASN A 25 13.23 28.57 -1.24
CA ASN A 25 11.79 28.39 -1.29
C ASN A 25 11.25 28.47 -2.74
N SER A 26 10.86 27.34 -3.34
CA SER A 26 10.27 27.32 -4.68
C SER A 26 8.78 27.67 -4.63
N ARG A 27 8.50 28.83 -5.22
CA ARG A 27 7.23 29.48 -5.56
C ARG A 27 6.01 28.55 -5.69
N LYS A 28 4.94 28.98 -5.02
CA LYS A 28 3.55 28.61 -5.33
C LYS A 28 3.28 28.86 -6.81
N VAL A 29 2.82 27.84 -7.52
CA VAL A 29 2.22 27.99 -8.85
C VAL A 29 0.72 28.06 -8.65
N ASP A 30 0.15 29.24 -8.92
CA ASP A 30 -1.28 29.47 -8.96
C ASP A 30 -1.90 28.66 -10.10
N ILE A 31 -2.83 27.76 -9.76
CA ILE A 31 -3.65 27.07 -10.75
C ILE A 31 -4.76 28.02 -11.18
N CYS A 32 -4.66 28.45 -12.42
CA CYS A 32 -5.62 29.27 -13.12
C CYS A 32 -6.99 28.58 -13.20
N ARG A 33 -8.05 29.34 -12.86
CA ARG A 33 -9.46 28.99 -13.09
C ARG A 33 -9.69 28.79 -14.59
N LEU A 34 -10.17 27.61 -14.99
CA LEU A 34 -10.86 27.45 -16.27
C LEU A 34 -12.37 27.50 -16.03
N SER A 35 -12.98 28.49 -16.68
CA SER A 35 -14.41 28.77 -16.67
C SER A 35 -15.17 27.75 -17.51
N VAL A 36 -16.38 27.46 -17.04
CA VAL A 36 -17.37 26.62 -17.72
C VAL A 36 -17.96 27.41 -18.90
N GLY A 37 -17.62 27.02 -20.12
CA GLY A 37 -18.28 27.47 -21.34
C GLY A 37 -19.49 26.60 -21.67
N LYS A 38 -20.70 27.16 -21.49
CA LYS A 38 -21.95 26.62 -22.05
C LYS A 38 -21.90 26.67 -23.58
N SER A 39 -22.20 25.58 -24.26
CA SER A 39 -22.76 25.61 -25.61
C SER A 39 -24.03 24.75 -25.70
N ARG A 40 -25.06 25.35 -26.28
CA ARG A 40 -26.39 24.80 -26.57
C ARG A 40 -26.45 24.43 -28.05
N SER A 41 -27.00 23.26 -28.36
CA SER A 41 -27.77 22.96 -29.59
C SER A 41 -28.63 21.73 -29.26
N ARG A 42 -29.98 21.83 -29.17
CA ARG A 42 -30.99 21.68 -30.25
C ARG A 42 -30.57 20.58 -31.24
N GLY A 43 -31.30 19.50 -31.48
CA GLY A 43 -32.66 19.07 -31.21
C GLY A 43 -32.98 18.02 -32.28
N GLY A 44 -33.76 16.97 -31.96
CA GLY A 44 -34.10 15.95 -32.95
C GLY A 44 -34.75 14.72 -32.33
N ILE A 45 -36.06 14.82 -32.11
CA ILE A 45 -36.95 13.69 -31.80
C ILE A 45 -37.28 13.00 -33.12
N LEU A 46 -37.07 11.69 -33.23
CA LEU A 46 -37.85 10.85 -34.15
C LEU A 46 -38.12 9.48 -33.51
N ARG A 47 -39.39 9.08 -33.59
CA ARG A 47 -39.98 7.82 -33.13
C ARG A 47 -39.68 6.67 -34.09
N SER A 48 -40.02 5.46 -33.63
CA SER A 48 -40.39 4.22 -34.35
C SER A 48 -39.40 3.09 -34.04
N SER A 49 -39.76 1.85 -33.77
CA SER A 49 -41.04 1.13 -33.68
C SER A 49 -40.72 -0.23 -33.05
N THR A 50 -41.70 -0.75 -32.31
CA THR A 50 -41.84 -2.11 -31.82
C THR A 50 -41.67 -3.16 -32.92
N LEU A 51 -40.91 -4.24 -32.66
CA LEU A 51 -41.14 -5.54 -33.30
C LEU A 51 -40.99 -6.65 -32.25
N VAL A 52 -42.14 -7.27 -31.98
CA VAL A 52 -42.31 -8.53 -31.27
C VAL A 52 -42.10 -9.66 -32.27
N ALA A 53 -41.35 -10.69 -31.91
CA ALA A 53 -41.34 -11.95 -32.64
C ALA A 53 -41.46 -13.10 -31.62
N GLU A 54 -42.69 -13.62 -31.52
CA GLU A 54 -42.98 -14.92 -30.92
C GLU A 54 -42.55 -16.02 -31.91
N SER A 55 -41.93 -17.09 -31.42
CA SER A 55 -42.03 -18.40 -32.08
C SER A 55 -42.29 -19.47 -31.03
N ARG A 56 -43.41 -20.17 -31.21
CA ARG A 56 -43.84 -21.33 -30.44
C ARG A 56 -43.25 -22.58 -31.09
N ILE A 57 -42.57 -23.42 -30.32
CA ILE A 57 -42.54 -24.86 -30.58
C ILE A 57 -42.83 -25.59 -29.26
N SER A 58 -43.91 -26.36 -29.30
CA SER A 58 -44.40 -27.28 -28.28
C SER A 58 -43.55 -28.56 -28.22
N GLY A 59 -43.31 -29.07 -27.01
CA GLY A 59 -42.74 -30.41 -26.82
C GLY A 59 -42.72 -30.79 -25.34
N ILE A 60 -43.67 -31.66 -24.97
CA ILE A 60 -43.97 -32.15 -23.63
C ILE A 60 -42.89 -33.13 -23.14
N ALA A 61 -42.35 -32.94 -21.94
CA ALA A 61 -41.84 -34.03 -21.10
C ALA A 61 -41.96 -33.64 -19.61
N ARG A 62 -42.56 -34.55 -18.83
CA ARG A 62 -42.96 -34.41 -17.43
C ARG A 62 -41.76 -34.48 -16.47
N ALA A 63 -41.79 -33.55 -15.51
CA ALA A 63 -41.55 -33.68 -14.07
C ALA A 63 -40.52 -34.69 -13.54
N SER A 64 -39.45 -34.14 -12.94
CA SER A 64 -38.93 -34.57 -11.65
C SER A 64 -38.68 -33.30 -10.83
N SER A 65 -39.44 -33.10 -9.76
CA SER A 65 -39.32 -31.97 -8.84
C SER A 65 -38.28 -32.30 -7.77
N GLU A 66 -37.04 -31.89 -7.99
CA GLU A 66 -36.06 -31.80 -6.90
C GLU A 66 -36.15 -30.38 -6.31
N GLN A 67 -36.61 -30.32 -5.06
CA GLN A 67 -36.62 -29.10 -4.25
C GLN A 67 -35.19 -28.61 -4.06
N TRP A 68 -34.86 -27.49 -4.70
CA TRP A 68 -33.68 -26.72 -4.34
C TRP A 68 -34.04 -25.95 -3.07
N GLY A 69 -33.63 -26.51 -1.93
CA GLY A 69 -33.72 -25.83 -0.66
C GLY A 69 -32.98 -24.50 -0.74
N GLU A 70 -33.66 -23.43 -0.34
CA GLU A 70 -33.06 -22.14 -0.04
C GLU A 70 -31.96 -22.36 1.00
N GLY A 71 -30.72 -22.45 0.53
CA GLY A 71 -29.55 -22.48 1.39
C GLY A 71 -29.52 -21.20 2.19
N ALA A 72 -29.82 -21.30 3.48
CA ALA A 72 -29.62 -20.24 4.44
C ALA A 72 -28.17 -19.73 4.30
N MET A 73 -28.01 -18.53 3.75
CA MET A 73 -26.79 -17.76 3.87
C MET A 73 -26.53 -17.61 5.37
N ALA A 74 -25.59 -18.38 5.89
CA ALA A 74 -25.09 -18.20 7.24
C ALA A 74 -24.52 -16.79 7.32
N THR A 75 -25.31 -15.87 7.87
CA THR A 75 -24.82 -14.58 8.32
C THR A 75 -23.79 -14.86 9.39
N ALA A 76 -22.52 -14.82 9.01
CA ALA A 76 -21.42 -14.81 9.96
C ALA A 76 -21.74 -13.69 10.95
N THR A 77 -21.99 -14.05 12.21
CA THR A 77 -22.13 -13.08 13.29
C THR A 77 -20.83 -12.29 13.32
N ALA A 78 -20.87 -11.04 12.85
CA ALA A 78 -19.73 -10.14 12.90
C ALA A 78 -19.30 -10.05 14.37
N GLY A 79 -18.13 -10.61 14.68
CA GLY A 79 -17.56 -10.48 16.01
C GLY A 79 -17.45 -9.01 16.39
N GLU A 80 -17.64 -8.69 17.67
CA GLU A 80 -17.56 -7.32 18.17
C GLU A 80 -16.21 -6.68 17.76
N VAL A 81 -16.27 -5.54 17.08
CA VAL A 81 -15.05 -4.82 16.68
C VAL A 81 -14.37 -4.27 17.93
N ALA A 82 -13.14 -4.73 18.17
CA ALA A 82 -12.32 -4.26 19.28
C ALA A 82 -12.07 -2.75 19.16
N ALA A 83 -12.30 -2.02 20.26
CA ALA A 83 -11.86 -0.64 20.38
C ALA A 83 -10.33 -0.57 20.25
N GLY A 84 -9.82 0.51 19.66
CA GLY A 84 -8.39 0.72 19.50
C GLY A 84 -7.99 2.19 19.60
N VAL A 85 -6.69 2.42 19.52
CA VAL A 85 -6.11 3.76 19.41
C VAL A 85 -5.78 4.03 17.95
N ILE A 86 -6.22 5.16 17.40
CA ILE A 86 -5.94 5.59 16.02
C ILE A 86 -4.92 6.72 16.07
N VAL A 87 -3.68 6.45 15.68
CA VAL A 87 -2.64 7.48 15.61
C VAL A 87 -2.63 8.11 14.23
N GLY A 88 -3.07 9.37 14.16
CA GLY A 88 -3.12 10.16 12.92
C GLY A 88 -4.49 10.17 12.24
N ALA A 89 -5.15 11.33 12.26
CA ALA A 89 -6.50 11.54 11.71
C ALA A 89 -6.52 11.87 10.19
N GLY A 90 -5.64 11.24 9.41
CA GLY A 90 -5.63 11.37 7.95
C GLY A 90 -6.74 10.56 7.26
N ARG A 91 -6.68 10.42 5.93
CA ARG A 91 -7.66 9.61 5.17
C ARG A 91 -7.82 8.19 5.70
N VAL A 92 -6.71 7.50 5.90
CA VAL A 92 -6.72 6.12 6.39
C VAL A 92 -7.12 6.06 7.86
N GLY A 93 -6.61 6.97 8.70
CA GLY A 93 -6.98 7.01 10.12
C GLY A 93 -8.46 7.24 10.36
N GLN A 94 -9.07 8.21 9.67
CA GLN A 94 -10.52 8.42 9.75
C GLN A 94 -11.33 7.24 9.20
N ALA A 95 -10.82 6.55 8.17
CA ALA A 95 -11.47 5.32 7.69
C ALA A 95 -11.45 4.25 8.79
N PHE A 96 -10.29 4.01 9.43
CA PHE A 96 -10.17 3.05 10.53
C PHE A 96 -11.04 3.42 11.74
N GLU A 97 -11.08 4.69 12.14
CA GLU A 97 -11.95 5.19 13.22
C GLU A 97 -13.43 4.88 12.93
N LYS A 98 -13.90 5.18 11.72
CA LYS A 98 -15.29 4.89 11.30
C LYS A 98 -15.62 3.40 11.34
N MET A 99 -14.63 2.52 11.16
CA MET A 99 -14.80 1.07 11.25
C MET A 99 -14.84 0.57 12.70
N GLY A 100 -14.40 1.37 13.68
CA GLY A 100 -14.16 0.95 15.08
C GLY A 100 -15.34 0.92 16.02
N GLY A 101 -16.56 1.02 15.50
CA GLY A 101 -17.78 0.98 16.33
C GLY A 101 -17.93 2.16 17.31
N GLY A 102 -17.19 3.25 17.13
CA GLY A 102 -17.34 4.50 17.88
C GLY A 102 -16.68 4.57 19.26
N ARG A 103 -15.84 3.59 19.62
CA ARG A 103 -15.14 3.53 20.92
C ARG A 103 -13.64 3.79 20.84
N ASP A 104 -13.15 4.19 19.67
CA ASP A 104 -11.74 4.43 19.46
C ASP A 104 -11.24 5.72 20.10
N ILE A 105 -9.97 5.73 20.47
CA ILE A 105 -9.26 6.95 20.90
C ILE A 105 -8.44 7.46 19.72
N VAL A 106 -8.72 8.67 19.24
CA VAL A 106 -7.92 9.28 18.18
C VAL A 106 -6.81 10.14 18.78
N VAL A 107 -5.57 9.76 18.48
CA VAL A 107 -4.35 10.47 18.90
C VAL A 107 -3.84 11.31 17.73
N ARG A 108 -3.76 12.62 17.95
CA ARG A 108 -3.26 13.61 16.99
C ARG A 108 -1.80 13.95 17.24
N ARG A 109 -1.24 14.82 16.39
CA ARG A 109 0.15 15.25 16.49
C ARG A 109 0.40 15.93 17.84
N GLY A 110 1.41 15.46 18.56
CA GLY A 110 1.81 16.01 19.87
C GLY A 110 1.07 15.40 21.05
N GLU A 111 0.05 14.56 20.80
CA GLU A 111 -0.62 13.79 21.84
C GLU A 111 0.09 12.45 22.06
N THR A 112 -0.02 11.90 23.26
CA THR A 112 0.57 10.61 23.65
C THR A 112 -0.46 9.50 23.57
N VAL A 113 0.00 8.28 23.25
CA VAL A 113 -0.86 7.09 23.36
C VAL A 113 -1.20 6.86 24.84
N PRO A 114 -2.49 6.74 25.22
CA PRO A 114 -2.87 6.53 26.62
C PRO A 114 -2.38 5.18 27.13
N GLU A 115 -1.65 5.17 28.25
CA GLU A 115 -1.09 3.95 28.84
C GLU A 115 -2.18 2.93 29.23
N ASP A 116 -3.23 3.41 29.88
CA ASP A 116 -4.36 2.60 30.40
C ASP A 116 -5.36 2.15 29.33
N SER A 117 -5.15 2.50 28.05
CA SER A 117 -6.01 2.00 26.98
C SER A 117 -5.75 0.51 26.70
N ALA A 118 -6.73 -0.19 26.16
CA ALA A 118 -6.59 -1.57 25.71
C ALA A 118 -6.74 -1.67 24.19
N GLY A 119 -6.29 -2.77 23.61
CA GLY A 119 -6.49 -3.07 22.20
C GLY A 119 -5.38 -2.57 21.28
N PRO A 120 -5.58 -2.72 19.96
CA PRO A 120 -4.59 -2.35 18.93
C PRO A 120 -4.37 -0.84 18.85
N ILE A 121 -3.14 -0.46 18.50
CA ILE A 121 -2.75 0.92 18.21
C ILE A 121 -2.45 1.03 16.71
N PHE A 122 -3.43 1.49 15.93
CA PHE A 122 -3.30 1.65 14.49
C PHE A 122 -2.48 2.90 14.16
N VAL A 123 -1.29 2.70 13.60
CA VAL A 123 -0.41 3.80 13.20
C VAL A 123 -0.77 4.24 11.79
N CYS A 124 -1.59 5.28 11.64
CA CYS A 124 -2.12 5.76 10.36
C CYS A 124 -1.35 6.97 9.80
N THR A 125 -0.12 7.18 10.27
CA THR A 125 0.77 8.27 9.83
C THR A 125 1.65 7.85 8.64
N ARG A 126 2.38 8.81 8.07
CA ARG A 126 3.43 8.53 7.08
C ARG A 126 4.67 7.91 7.74
N ASN A 127 5.54 7.32 6.90
CA ASN A 127 6.73 6.61 7.36
C ASN A 127 7.74 7.53 8.07
N ASP A 128 7.84 8.80 7.65
CA ASP A 128 8.83 9.77 8.14
C ASP A 128 8.68 10.18 9.61
N VAL A 129 7.55 9.85 10.23
CA VAL A 129 7.26 10.16 11.63
C VAL A 129 7.12 8.93 12.52
N LEU A 130 7.36 7.72 11.99
CA LEU A 130 7.17 6.48 12.77
C LEU A 130 8.05 6.42 14.01
N GLY A 131 9.29 6.92 13.94
CA GLY A 131 10.18 7.01 15.09
C GLY A 131 9.56 7.81 16.24
N THR A 132 9.03 9.00 15.93
CA THR A 132 8.35 9.84 16.93
C THR A 132 7.12 9.16 17.52
N ILE A 133 6.37 8.37 16.74
CA ILE A 133 5.22 7.62 17.26
C ILE A 133 5.67 6.52 18.23
N VAL A 134 6.71 5.76 17.88
CA VAL A 134 7.27 4.72 18.76
C VAL A 134 7.80 5.33 20.06
N ASP A 135 8.48 6.48 19.98
CA ASP A 135 9.02 7.18 21.14
C ASP A 135 7.90 7.72 22.05
N ALA A 136 6.80 8.24 21.47
CA ALA A 136 5.64 8.73 22.20
C ALA A 136 4.69 7.61 22.70
N THR A 137 4.93 6.35 22.31
CA THR A 137 4.15 5.20 22.77
C THR A 137 4.77 4.63 24.04
N PRO A 138 4.00 4.48 25.14
CA PRO A 138 4.48 3.85 26.38
C PRO A 138 5.15 2.50 26.07
N ALA A 139 6.29 2.20 26.72
CA ALA A 139 7.07 1.00 26.44
C ALA A 139 6.23 -0.29 26.62
N SER A 140 5.36 -0.31 27.62
CA SER A 140 4.38 -1.37 27.92
C SER A 140 3.38 -1.62 26.78
N ARG A 141 3.17 -0.63 25.90
CA ARG A 141 2.16 -0.62 24.84
C ARG A 141 2.76 -0.74 23.44
N ARG A 142 4.09 -0.73 23.28
CA ARG A 142 4.74 -0.84 21.96
C ARG A 142 4.44 -2.14 21.23
N GLY A 143 4.22 -3.24 21.98
CA GLY A 143 3.77 -4.51 21.42
C GLY A 143 2.34 -4.49 20.85
N ASP A 144 1.60 -3.40 21.04
CA ASP A 144 0.26 -3.21 20.49
C ASP A 144 0.22 -2.37 19.21
N LEU A 145 1.37 -1.89 18.74
CA LEU A 145 1.46 -1.13 17.51
C LEU A 145 1.09 -2.00 16.29
N VAL A 146 0.23 -1.43 15.45
CA VAL A 146 -0.21 -1.98 14.17
C VAL A 146 0.23 -1.03 13.06
N PHE A 147 1.23 -1.46 12.30
CA PHE A 147 1.82 -0.70 11.21
C PHE A 147 1.07 -1.00 9.91
N ILE A 148 0.58 0.05 9.24
CA ILE A 148 -0.22 -0.06 8.01
C ILE A 148 0.43 0.66 6.81
N GLN A 149 1.70 1.03 6.99
CA GLN A 149 2.48 1.80 6.06
C GLN A 149 2.75 1.03 4.76
N ASN A 150 3.03 1.78 3.69
CA ASN A 150 3.55 1.21 2.46
C ASN A 150 5.08 1.12 2.53
N GLY A 151 5.66 0.17 1.80
CA GLY A 151 7.11 -0.02 1.72
C GLY A 151 7.61 -1.23 2.50
N MET A 152 8.93 -1.39 2.54
CA MET A 152 9.65 -2.42 3.29
C MET A 152 9.98 -1.88 4.70
N LEU A 153 9.14 -2.22 5.68
CA LEU A 153 9.35 -1.79 7.07
C LEU A 153 10.28 -2.71 7.86
N GLU A 154 10.46 -3.96 7.43
CA GLU A 154 11.13 -5.01 8.20
C GLU A 154 12.50 -4.58 8.77
N PRO A 155 13.47 -4.04 8.00
CA PRO A 155 14.76 -3.65 8.56
C PRO A 155 14.64 -2.56 9.64
N TRP A 156 13.69 -1.64 9.47
CA TRP A 156 13.46 -0.57 10.44
C TRP A 156 12.79 -1.11 11.70
N LEU A 157 11.79 -1.97 11.58
CA LEU A 157 11.12 -2.60 12.71
C LEU A 157 12.11 -3.43 13.55
N GLU A 158 12.96 -4.22 12.90
CA GLU A 158 14.04 -4.96 13.56
C GLU A 158 14.98 -4.02 14.35
N SER A 159 15.40 -2.91 13.75
CA SER A 159 16.26 -1.92 14.40
C SER A 159 15.64 -1.27 15.65
N LYS A 160 14.30 -1.33 15.79
CA LYS A 160 13.54 -0.81 16.92
C LYS A 160 13.14 -1.90 17.93
N GLY A 161 13.51 -3.16 17.71
CA GLY A 161 13.04 -4.28 18.51
C GLY A 161 11.55 -4.54 18.34
N LEU A 162 11.00 -4.24 17.17
CA LEU A 162 9.58 -4.35 16.81
C LEU A 162 9.34 -5.35 15.67
N GLY A 163 10.25 -6.32 15.46
CA GLY A 163 10.14 -7.32 14.39
C GLY A 163 8.83 -8.13 14.46
N ASP A 164 8.32 -8.38 15.67
CA ASP A 164 7.07 -9.11 15.91
C ASP A 164 5.82 -8.21 15.95
N ALA A 165 5.97 -6.91 15.66
CA ALA A 165 4.85 -5.99 15.65
C ALA A 165 3.83 -6.37 14.56
N THR A 166 2.56 -6.00 14.78
CA THR A 166 1.52 -6.32 13.80
C THR A 166 1.72 -5.45 12.56
N GLN A 167 1.69 -6.06 11.37
CA GLN A 167 1.80 -5.38 10.09
C GLN A 167 0.58 -5.63 9.23
N VAL A 168 0.19 -4.63 8.43
CA VAL A 168 -1.00 -4.68 7.56
C VAL A 168 -0.66 -4.14 6.17
N LEU A 169 -0.81 -4.99 5.17
CA LEU A 169 -0.71 -4.62 3.76
C LEU A 169 -2.07 -4.12 3.28
N VAL A 170 -2.31 -2.81 3.43
CA VAL A 170 -3.58 -2.20 2.98
C VAL A 170 -3.68 -2.16 1.45
N TYR A 171 -4.67 -2.83 0.87
CA TYR A 171 -5.00 -2.77 -0.57
C TYR A 171 -6.32 -2.05 -0.88
N PHE A 172 -6.96 -1.42 0.11
CA PHE A 172 -8.09 -0.56 -0.15
C PHE A 172 -7.66 0.88 -0.44
N ALA A 173 -8.48 1.60 -1.21
CA ALA A 173 -8.26 3.00 -1.56
C ALA A 173 -9.31 3.91 -0.92
N VAL A 174 -8.88 5.03 -0.37
CA VAL A 174 -9.76 6.12 0.08
C VAL A 174 -9.49 7.32 -0.82
N ALA A 175 -10.39 7.55 -1.77
CA ALA A 175 -10.22 8.58 -2.80
C ALA A 175 -10.10 9.97 -2.16
N LYS A 176 -11.06 10.36 -1.32
CA LYS A 176 -11.07 11.62 -0.58
C LYS A 176 -11.38 11.40 0.90
N LEU A 177 -11.08 12.41 1.71
CA LEU A 177 -11.35 12.36 3.13
C LEU A 177 -12.84 12.17 3.38
N GLY A 178 -13.18 11.12 4.12
CA GLY A 178 -14.55 10.79 4.49
C GLY A 178 -15.24 9.80 3.55
N ASP A 179 -14.73 9.58 2.34
CA ASP A 179 -15.26 8.58 1.40
C ASP A 179 -15.16 7.17 2.00
N PRO A 180 -16.09 6.27 1.67
CA PRO A 180 -15.94 4.87 2.01
C PRO A 180 -14.72 4.29 1.27
N PRO A 181 -13.92 3.43 1.92
CA PRO A 181 -12.82 2.74 1.27
C PRO A 181 -13.35 1.78 0.19
N LEU A 182 -12.65 1.74 -0.94
CA LEU A 182 -12.86 0.76 -1.99
C LEU A 182 -11.89 -0.39 -1.81
N ASP A 183 -12.41 -1.62 -1.68
CA ASP A 183 -11.60 -2.83 -1.53
C ASP A 183 -10.73 -3.09 -2.76
N GLY A 184 -9.53 -3.63 -2.54
CA GLY A 184 -8.56 -3.97 -3.58
C GLY A 184 -8.81 -5.31 -4.26
N LYS A 185 -10.07 -5.76 -4.35
CA LYS A 185 -10.44 -6.99 -5.06
C LYS A 185 -10.25 -6.82 -6.56
N THR A 186 -9.75 -7.86 -7.19
CA THR A 186 -9.48 -7.89 -8.64
C THR A 186 -10.06 -9.16 -9.26
N ASP A 187 -10.05 -9.25 -10.57
CA ASP A 187 -10.40 -10.46 -11.34
C ASP A 187 -9.45 -11.63 -11.02
N THR A 188 -8.17 -11.34 -10.74
CA THR A 188 -7.17 -12.34 -10.33
C THR A 188 -7.18 -12.66 -8.84
N ASN A 189 -7.78 -11.80 -8.02
CA ASN A 189 -7.84 -11.92 -6.57
C ASN A 189 -9.23 -11.50 -6.04
N PRO A 190 -10.29 -12.27 -6.35
CA PRO A 190 -11.66 -11.96 -5.92
C PRO A 190 -11.84 -12.01 -4.39
N GLU A 191 -10.97 -12.76 -3.70
CA GLU A 191 -10.89 -12.83 -2.24
C GLU A 191 -10.26 -11.58 -1.60
N GLY A 192 -9.55 -10.78 -2.40
CA GLY A 192 -8.90 -9.54 -2.00
C GLY A 192 -7.43 -9.67 -1.60
N LEU A 193 -6.72 -8.54 -1.66
CA LEU A 193 -5.26 -8.47 -1.50
C LEU A 193 -4.82 -8.02 -0.12
N THR A 194 -5.70 -7.36 0.66
CA THR A 194 -5.34 -6.86 1.99
C THR A 194 -4.98 -8.04 2.90
N ALA A 195 -3.86 -7.93 3.62
CA ALA A 195 -3.39 -8.97 4.53
C ALA A 195 -2.83 -8.35 5.81
N ALA A 196 -2.96 -9.06 6.93
CA ALA A 196 -2.39 -8.69 8.22
C ALA A 196 -1.65 -9.87 8.86
N THR A 197 -0.57 -9.58 9.58
CA THR A 197 0.19 -10.55 10.37
C THR A 197 0.54 -10.00 11.74
N GLY A 198 0.79 -10.88 12.72
CA GLY A 198 1.13 -10.53 14.10
C GLY A 198 -0.05 -10.49 15.08
N LYS A 199 0.24 -10.06 16.32
CA LYS A 199 -0.67 -10.08 17.49
C LYS A 199 -2.09 -9.61 17.20
N TRP A 200 -2.24 -8.48 16.49
CA TRP A 200 -3.52 -7.82 16.25
C TRP A 200 -4.09 -8.09 14.84
N ALA A 201 -3.57 -9.08 14.10
CA ALA A 201 -4.02 -9.38 12.75
C ALA A 201 -5.51 -9.76 12.69
N LYS A 202 -5.98 -10.62 13.61
CA LYS A 202 -7.40 -11.03 13.67
C LYS A 202 -8.32 -9.85 13.99
N ALA A 203 -7.94 -8.98 14.94
CA ALA A 203 -8.71 -7.80 15.28
C ALA A 203 -8.76 -6.80 14.11
N THR A 204 -7.65 -6.64 13.39
CA THR A 204 -7.57 -5.84 12.17
C THR A 204 -8.49 -6.41 11.08
N ALA A 205 -8.45 -7.71 10.85
CA ALA A 205 -9.32 -8.37 9.86
C ALA A 205 -10.80 -8.20 10.22
N ALA A 206 -11.18 -8.45 11.47
CA ALA A 206 -12.56 -8.26 11.93
C ALA A 206 -13.07 -6.82 11.69
N ARG A 207 -12.23 -5.81 11.98
CA ARG A 207 -12.54 -4.39 11.72
C ARG A 207 -12.70 -4.08 10.22
N LEU A 208 -11.87 -4.65 9.36
CA LEU A 208 -11.99 -4.46 7.92
C LEU A 208 -13.23 -5.18 7.37
N HIS A 209 -13.49 -6.41 7.82
CA HIS A 209 -14.67 -7.20 7.44
C HIS A 209 -15.98 -6.53 7.85
N SER A 210 -16.04 -5.89 9.03
CA SER A 210 -17.23 -5.14 9.45
C SER A 210 -17.55 -3.93 8.56
N ALA A 211 -16.57 -3.47 7.77
CA ALA A 211 -16.73 -2.42 6.77
C ALA A 211 -16.95 -2.97 5.34
N GLY A 212 -17.09 -4.29 5.18
CA GLY A 212 -17.22 -4.94 3.87
C GLY A 212 -15.92 -5.06 3.08
N LEU A 213 -14.76 -4.81 3.71
CA LEU A 213 -13.45 -4.95 3.08
C LEU A 213 -12.88 -6.35 3.32
N SER A 214 -12.12 -6.86 2.36
CA SER A 214 -11.30 -8.05 2.52
C SER A 214 -10.12 -7.83 3.47
N CYS A 215 -9.73 -8.89 4.16
CA CYS A 215 -8.46 -8.97 4.89
C CYS A 215 -8.12 -10.43 5.18
N LYS A 216 -6.94 -10.87 4.75
CA LYS A 216 -6.36 -12.17 5.08
C LYS A 216 -5.58 -12.06 6.40
N VAL A 217 -5.69 -13.06 7.26
CA VAL A 217 -4.79 -13.21 8.41
C VAL A 217 -3.76 -14.25 8.04
N LEU A 218 -2.50 -13.83 7.94
CA LEU A 218 -1.38 -14.66 7.51
C LEU A 218 -0.38 -14.81 8.66
N ASP A 219 0.28 -15.95 8.74
CA ASP A 219 1.47 -16.05 9.59
C ASP A 219 2.64 -15.23 9.02
N ALA A 220 3.74 -15.16 9.77
CA ALA A 220 4.89 -14.35 9.38
C ALA A 220 5.57 -14.83 8.09
N GLU A 221 5.56 -16.14 7.80
CA GLU A 221 6.17 -16.71 6.60
C GLU A 221 5.27 -16.48 5.37
N GLU A 222 3.98 -16.74 5.51
CA GLU A 222 2.97 -16.52 4.46
C GLU A 222 2.88 -15.03 4.07
N PHE A 223 3.14 -14.11 5.00
CA PHE A 223 3.09 -12.67 4.77
C PHE A 223 4.24 -12.12 3.91
N LYS A 224 5.37 -12.84 3.81
CA LYS A 224 6.57 -12.36 3.09
C LYS A 224 6.31 -12.13 1.61
N LYS A 225 5.67 -13.07 0.92
CA LYS A 225 5.41 -12.94 -0.52
C LYS A 225 4.47 -11.76 -0.83
N PRO A 226 3.28 -11.62 -0.20
CA PRO A 226 2.41 -10.47 -0.42
C PRO A 226 3.08 -9.13 -0.10
N MET A 227 3.93 -9.07 0.94
CA MET A 227 4.66 -7.86 1.30
C MET A 227 5.58 -7.41 0.15
N LEU A 228 6.35 -8.35 -0.40
CA LEU A 228 7.25 -8.06 -1.51
C LEU A 228 6.49 -7.78 -2.81
N GLU A 229 5.41 -8.50 -3.11
CA GLU A 229 4.57 -8.20 -4.29
C GLU A 229 4.03 -6.77 -4.23
N LYS A 230 3.55 -6.33 -3.06
CA LYS A 230 3.10 -4.94 -2.87
C LYS A 230 4.23 -3.94 -3.07
N LEU A 231 5.41 -4.25 -2.55
CA LEU A 231 6.60 -3.40 -2.72
C LEU A 231 7.02 -3.32 -4.18
N ILE A 232 7.08 -4.44 -4.90
CA ILE A 232 7.41 -4.49 -6.32
C ILE A 232 6.40 -3.67 -7.13
N TRP A 233 5.10 -3.85 -6.86
CA TRP A 233 4.04 -3.07 -7.52
C TRP A 233 4.26 -1.56 -7.36
N ILE A 234 4.43 -1.09 -6.12
CA ILE A 234 4.54 0.34 -5.87
C ILE A 234 5.87 0.92 -6.37
N CYS A 235 6.95 0.15 -6.36
CA CYS A 235 8.22 0.56 -6.95
C CYS A 235 8.10 0.67 -8.48
N ALA A 236 7.58 -0.36 -9.13
CA ALA A 236 7.52 -0.44 -10.59
C ALA A 236 6.58 0.61 -11.20
N PHE A 237 5.31 0.62 -10.79
CA PHE A 237 4.31 1.53 -11.37
C PHE A 237 4.62 3.01 -11.10
N MET A 238 5.13 3.33 -9.90
CA MET A 238 5.43 4.71 -9.56
C MET A 238 6.72 5.21 -10.21
N LEU A 239 7.71 4.33 -10.41
CA LEU A 239 8.95 4.69 -11.10
C LEU A 239 8.70 4.87 -12.61
N VAL A 240 8.05 3.90 -13.27
CA VAL A 240 7.71 4.02 -14.69
C VAL A 240 6.85 5.26 -14.93
N GLY A 241 5.81 5.48 -14.13
CA GLY A 241 4.99 6.68 -14.28
C GLY A 241 5.73 8.00 -13.97
N ALA A 242 6.78 7.98 -13.13
CA ALA A 242 7.62 9.18 -12.93
C ALA A 242 8.51 9.50 -14.14
N ARG A 243 8.82 8.51 -14.99
CA ARG A 243 9.52 8.71 -16.27
C ARG A 243 8.63 9.31 -17.35
N HIS A 244 7.31 9.18 -17.19
CA HIS A 244 6.30 9.67 -18.14
C HIS A 244 5.48 10.79 -17.48
N PRO A 245 5.91 12.07 -17.55
CA PRO A 245 5.32 13.15 -16.76
C PRO A 245 3.80 13.26 -16.91
N GLY A 246 3.09 13.21 -15.79
CA GLY A 246 1.62 13.31 -15.75
C GLY A 246 0.89 11.98 -15.93
N ALA A 247 1.59 10.87 -16.14
CA ALA A 247 0.97 9.56 -16.22
C ALA A 247 0.23 9.20 -14.91
N THR A 248 -0.92 8.54 -15.05
CA THR A 248 -1.58 7.85 -13.95
C THR A 248 -1.18 6.38 -13.95
N VAL A 249 -1.50 5.65 -12.88
CA VAL A 249 -1.28 4.20 -12.82
C VAL A 249 -1.92 3.47 -14.01
N GLY A 250 -3.10 3.91 -14.45
CA GLY A 250 -3.78 3.33 -15.62
C GLY A 250 -3.10 3.65 -16.95
N VAL A 251 -2.54 4.85 -17.12
CA VAL A 251 -1.73 5.18 -18.30
C VAL A 251 -0.49 4.30 -18.34
N VAL A 252 0.18 4.13 -17.19
CA VAL A 252 1.34 3.24 -17.07
C VAL A 252 0.98 1.79 -17.42
N GLU A 253 -0.12 1.26 -16.89
CA GLU A 253 -0.57 -0.11 -17.17
C GLU A 253 -0.94 -0.34 -18.64
N LYS A 254 -1.51 0.68 -19.30
CA LYS A 254 -2.03 0.57 -20.67
C LYS A 254 -1.00 0.91 -21.74
N GLU A 255 -0.24 1.97 -21.56
CA GLU A 255 0.63 2.57 -22.59
C GLU A 255 2.11 2.24 -22.38
N HIS A 256 2.52 1.96 -21.13
CA HIS A 256 3.90 1.64 -20.76
C HIS A 256 4.04 0.22 -20.19
N ARG A 257 3.12 -0.68 -20.55
CA ARG A 257 3.03 -2.03 -19.99
C ARG A 257 4.35 -2.78 -20.03
N LYS A 258 5.05 -2.76 -21.17
CA LYS A 258 6.32 -3.48 -21.32
C LYS A 258 7.40 -3.01 -20.35
N GLU A 259 7.50 -1.70 -20.10
CA GLU A 259 8.44 -1.14 -19.12
C GLU A 259 8.13 -1.62 -17.71
N VAL A 260 6.85 -1.68 -17.36
CA VAL A 260 6.39 -2.19 -16.06
C VAL A 260 6.68 -3.68 -15.93
N GLU A 261 6.40 -4.48 -16.95
CA GLU A 261 6.68 -5.92 -16.95
C GLU A 261 8.16 -6.20 -16.76
N ASP A 262 9.02 -5.50 -17.49
CA ASP A 262 10.48 -5.64 -17.38
C ASP A 262 10.97 -5.30 -15.97
N LEU A 263 10.47 -4.19 -15.42
CA LEU A 263 10.86 -3.77 -14.08
C LEU A 263 10.30 -4.70 -12.99
N ILE A 264 9.06 -5.19 -13.12
CA ILE A 264 8.49 -6.17 -12.18
C ILE A 264 9.36 -7.43 -12.15
N ASN A 265 9.75 -7.96 -13.31
CA ASN A 265 10.56 -9.17 -13.39
C ASN A 265 11.96 -8.97 -12.80
N GLU A 266 12.61 -7.83 -13.06
CA GLU A 266 13.90 -7.49 -12.47
C GLU A 266 13.82 -7.40 -10.93
N LEU A 267 12.86 -6.62 -10.42
CA LEU A 267 12.69 -6.43 -8.98
C LEU A 267 12.28 -7.73 -8.28
N ALA A 268 11.46 -8.57 -8.92
CA ALA A 268 11.12 -9.89 -8.41
C ALA A 268 12.37 -10.76 -8.28
N GLY A 269 13.22 -10.83 -9.31
CA GLY A 269 14.48 -11.59 -9.28
C GLY A 269 15.41 -11.13 -8.14
N ALA A 270 15.55 -9.81 -7.95
CA ALA A 270 16.34 -9.26 -6.85
C ALA A 270 15.74 -9.61 -5.47
N ALA A 271 14.41 -9.49 -5.31
CA ALA A 271 13.73 -9.83 -4.08
C ALA A 271 13.82 -11.32 -3.74
N GLU A 272 13.68 -12.21 -4.74
CA GLU A 272 13.86 -13.66 -4.56
C GLU A 272 15.26 -14.01 -4.06
N ALA A 273 16.29 -13.39 -4.64
CA ALA A 273 17.68 -13.61 -4.23
C ALA A 273 17.96 -13.07 -2.82
N GLU A 274 17.50 -11.86 -2.53
CA GLU A 274 17.72 -11.19 -1.24
C GLU A 274 16.98 -11.88 -0.08
N LYS A 275 15.75 -12.34 -0.32
CA LYS A 275 14.89 -12.97 0.71
C LYS A 275 14.87 -14.50 0.65
N GLN A 276 15.63 -15.10 -0.26
CA GLN A 276 15.71 -16.55 -0.46
C GLN A 276 14.34 -17.21 -0.60
N LEU A 277 13.49 -16.63 -1.45
CA LEU A 277 12.14 -17.12 -1.72
C LEU A 277 11.87 -17.21 -3.22
N LYS A 278 10.71 -17.79 -3.57
CA LYS A 278 10.21 -17.85 -4.94
C LYS A 278 8.78 -17.33 -5.03
N PHE A 279 8.53 -16.44 -5.97
CA PHE A 279 7.18 -15.97 -6.26
C PHE A 279 6.39 -17.02 -7.03
N ASP A 280 5.08 -16.96 -6.85
CA ASP A 280 4.17 -17.79 -7.64
C ASP A 280 4.04 -17.20 -9.04
N ALA A 281 3.87 -18.07 -10.05
CA ALA A 281 3.71 -17.67 -11.44
C ALA A 281 2.57 -16.64 -11.61
N GLY A 282 2.67 -15.77 -12.62
CA GLY A 282 1.65 -14.75 -12.90
C GLY A 282 1.73 -13.50 -12.02
N ILE A 283 2.88 -13.22 -11.39
CA ILE A 283 3.09 -11.99 -10.60
C ILE A 283 2.75 -10.73 -11.41
N VAL A 284 3.23 -10.64 -12.65
CA VAL A 284 2.93 -9.52 -13.56
C VAL A 284 1.43 -9.31 -13.73
N ASP A 285 0.68 -10.38 -13.99
CA ASP A 285 -0.76 -10.29 -14.24
C ASP A 285 -1.52 -9.82 -12.99
N ARG A 286 -1.18 -10.36 -11.81
CA ARG A 286 -1.76 -9.92 -10.52
C ARG A 286 -1.49 -8.45 -10.25
N LEU A 287 -0.25 -8.01 -10.47
CA LEU A 287 0.16 -6.64 -10.21
C LEU A 287 -0.50 -5.65 -11.18
N CYS A 288 -0.61 -6.00 -12.46
CA CYS A 288 -1.36 -5.23 -13.45
C CYS A 288 -2.87 -5.20 -13.15
N ALA A 289 -3.44 -6.32 -12.68
CA ALA A 289 -4.85 -6.36 -12.28
C ALA A 289 -5.16 -5.38 -11.14
N TYR A 290 -4.29 -5.30 -10.14
CA TYR A 290 -4.43 -4.30 -9.09
C TYR A 290 -4.24 -2.88 -9.64
N ALA A 291 -3.28 -2.64 -10.54
CA ALA A 291 -3.10 -1.33 -11.15
C ALA A 291 -4.36 -0.81 -11.84
N ARG A 292 -5.13 -1.68 -12.49
CA ARG A 292 -6.42 -1.32 -13.11
C ARG A 292 -7.47 -0.86 -12.09
N SER A 293 -7.52 -1.44 -10.89
CA SER A 293 -8.48 -1.02 -9.85
C SER A 293 -8.19 0.38 -9.27
N VAL A 294 -6.93 0.83 -9.38
CA VAL A 294 -6.46 2.14 -8.93
C VAL A 294 -5.96 3.03 -10.08
N ALA A 295 -6.48 2.82 -11.30
CA ALA A 295 -6.00 3.44 -12.54
C ALA A 295 -5.92 4.98 -12.55
N HIS A 296 -6.73 5.65 -11.73
CA HIS A 296 -6.81 7.11 -11.66
C HIS A 296 -5.74 7.75 -10.76
N PHE A 297 -5.00 6.96 -9.97
CA PHE A 297 -4.01 7.53 -9.05
C PHE A 297 -2.80 8.10 -9.81
N PRO A 298 -2.31 9.30 -9.42
CA PRO A 298 -1.12 9.87 -10.02
C PRO A 298 0.13 9.09 -9.58
N THR A 299 1.07 8.91 -10.49
CA THR A 299 2.34 8.24 -10.20
C THR A 299 3.38 9.25 -9.72
N ALA A 300 4.11 8.87 -8.67
CA ALA A 300 5.27 9.62 -8.19
C ALA A 300 6.11 8.74 -7.28
N VAL A 301 7.44 8.83 -7.42
CA VAL A 301 8.36 8.24 -6.44
C VAL A 301 8.25 9.02 -5.12
N LYS A 302 7.82 8.33 -4.07
CA LYS A 302 7.62 8.88 -2.71
C LYS A 302 8.15 7.89 -1.69
N GLU A 303 8.44 8.37 -0.49
CA GLU A 303 8.93 7.55 0.62
C GLU A 303 10.11 6.67 0.17
N PHE A 304 11.07 7.29 -0.54
CA PHE A 304 12.11 6.60 -1.30
C PHE A 304 12.78 5.50 -0.48
N GLU A 305 13.32 5.85 0.69
CA GLU A 305 13.99 4.92 1.63
C GLU A 305 13.21 3.63 1.88
N TRP A 306 11.89 3.72 1.96
CA TRP A 306 10.98 2.61 2.29
C TRP A 306 10.51 1.85 1.07
N ARG A 307 10.62 2.43 -0.13
CA ARG A 307 10.11 1.84 -1.37
C ARG A 307 11.27 1.50 -2.30
N ASN A 308 11.51 2.35 -3.29
CA ASN A 308 12.57 2.16 -4.28
C ASN A 308 13.97 2.12 -3.64
N GLY A 309 14.17 2.77 -2.50
CA GLY A 309 15.41 2.79 -1.74
C GLY A 309 15.84 1.41 -1.25
N TRP A 310 14.89 0.51 -0.95
CA TRP A 310 15.23 -0.86 -0.55
C TRP A 310 15.90 -1.64 -1.68
N PHE A 311 15.33 -1.59 -2.90
CA PHE A 311 15.94 -2.20 -4.07
C PHE A 311 17.25 -1.53 -4.48
N TYR A 312 17.29 -0.20 -4.43
CA TYR A 312 18.51 0.55 -4.75
C TYR A 312 19.66 0.24 -3.79
N GLU A 313 19.36 -0.02 -2.51
CA GLU A 313 20.34 -0.45 -1.51
C GLU A 313 20.93 -1.82 -1.85
N ILE A 314 20.14 -2.77 -2.37
CA ILE A 314 20.64 -4.06 -2.87
C ILE A 314 21.66 -3.81 -4.00
N SER A 315 21.33 -2.94 -4.95
CA SER A 315 22.23 -2.54 -6.03
C SER A 315 23.51 -1.89 -5.53
N ARG A 316 23.41 -0.93 -4.62
CA ARG A 316 24.54 -0.22 -4.03
C ARG A 316 25.52 -1.21 -3.36
N ARG A 317 25.02 -2.12 -2.52
CA ARG A 317 25.87 -3.12 -1.83
C ARG A 317 26.56 -4.06 -2.80
N ALA A 318 25.88 -4.48 -3.87
CA ALA A 318 26.48 -5.34 -4.89
C ALA A 318 27.63 -4.63 -5.62
N LEU A 319 27.40 -3.39 -6.06
CA LEU A 319 28.40 -2.57 -6.76
C LEU A 319 29.61 -2.24 -5.86
N GLU A 320 29.40 -1.90 -4.60
CA GLU A 320 30.48 -1.66 -3.64
C GLU A 320 31.32 -2.90 -3.37
N SER A 321 30.73 -4.08 -3.54
CA SER A 321 31.41 -5.38 -3.43
C SER A 321 32.05 -5.83 -4.76
N GLY A 322 32.06 -4.98 -5.80
CA GLY A 322 32.61 -5.30 -7.12
C GLY A 322 31.78 -6.28 -7.95
N LYS A 323 30.51 -6.52 -7.57
CA LYS A 323 29.57 -7.37 -8.32
C LYS A 323 28.79 -6.53 -9.33
N SER A 324 28.13 -7.21 -10.27
CA SER A 324 27.17 -6.58 -11.18
C SER A 324 25.97 -6.04 -10.42
N ASP A 325 25.35 -4.98 -10.94
CA ASP A 325 24.08 -4.46 -10.43
C ASP A 325 22.97 -5.53 -10.59
N PRO A 326 22.29 -5.97 -9.52
CA PRO A 326 21.15 -6.87 -9.57
C PRO A 326 19.86 -6.23 -10.09
N CYS A 327 19.76 -4.89 -10.08
CA CYS A 327 18.60 -4.14 -10.56
C CYS A 327 19.03 -3.04 -11.57
N PRO A 328 19.70 -3.38 -12.68
CA PRO A 328 20.29 -2.40 -13.58
C PRO A 328 19.28 -1.46 -14.25
N LEU A 329 18.08 -1.95 -14.63
CA LEU A 329 17.03 -1.10 -15.18
C LEU A 329 16.50 -0.13 -14.13
N HIS A 330 16.20 -0.63 -12.93
CA HIS A 330 15.74 0.17 -11.79
C HIS A 330 16.72 1.28 -11.44
N THR A 331 18.01 0.95 -11.29
CA THR A 331 19.08 1.92 -11.01
C THR A 331 19.17 2.97 -12.11
N ALA A 332 19.17 2.55 -13.38
CA ALA A 332 19.25 3.47 -14.51
C ALA A 332 18.06 4.44 -14.54
N TRP A 333 16.84 3.95 -14.32
CA TRP A 333 15.64 4.79 -14.34
C TRP A 333 15.55 5.73 -13.14
N LEU A 334 16.01 5.31 -11.94
CA LEU A 334 16.12 6.22 -10.79
C LEU A 334 17.09 7.37 -11.05
N LYS A 335 18.20 7.12 -11.77
CA LYS A 335 19.15 8.15 -12.21
C LYS A 335 18.53 9.07 -13.27
N GLU A 336 17.83 8.48 -14.25
CA GLU A 336 17.15 9.20 -15.33
C GLU A 336 16.19 10.28 -14.79
N ILE A 337 15.39 9.95 -13.77
CA ILE A 337 14.44 10.88 -13.16
C ILE A 337 15.05 11.75 -12.03
N GLY A 338 16.36 11.64 -11.79
CA GLY A 338 17.09 12.45 -10.82
C GLY A 338 16.77 12.15 -9.35
N VAL A 339 16.25 10.98 -9.02
CA VAL A 339 15.98 10.56 -7.62
C VAL A 339 17.26 10.12 -6.92
N VAL A 340 18.18 9.50 -7.65
CA VAL A 340 19.52 9.13 -7.16
C VAL A 340 20.59 9.74 -8.06
N LYS A 341 21.81 9.87 -7.55
CA LYS A 341 22.93 10.46 -8.31
C LYS A 341 23.43 9.51 -9.39
N SER A 342 23.83 10.06 -10.52
CA SER A 342 24.47 9.35 -11.63
C SER A 342 25.85 8.83 -11.27
#